data_AF-A0A920I171-F1
#
_entry.id   AF-A0A920I171-F1
#
_cell.length_a   1.000
_cell.length_b   1.000
_cell.length_c   1.000
_cell.angle_alpha   90.00
_cell.angle_beta   90.00
_cell.angle_gamma   90.00
#
_symmetry.space_group_name_H-M   'P 1'
#
loop_
_entity.id
_entity.type
_entity.pdbx_description
1 polymer ?
#
loop_
_entity_poly.entity_id
_entity_poly.type
_entity_poly.pdbx_seq_one_letter_code
_entity_poly.pdbx_strand_id
1 'polypeptide(L)'
;MAIIDGSPRSGSARAKTSCVLREVSEEQLKQYLSASPQTSLDMMRRLAGYARSANEKLNRDAFESDEKESNEQTSNLEDSQLKKKN
;
A
#
# COMPACT_ATOMS: atom_id res chain seq x y z
N MET A 1 4.26 1.28 10.06
CA MET A 1 3.71 0.66 11.27
C MET A 1 4.78 0.58 12.33
N ALA A 2 5.92 -0.06 12.06
CA ALA A 2 7.19 -0.05 12.81
C ALA A 2 7.29 0.63 14.20
N ILE A 3 7.12 1.96 14.32
CA ILE A 3 7.18 2.66 15.62
C ILE A 3 5.95 2.35 16.51
N ILE A 4 4.80 2.04 15.91
CA ILE A 4 3.52 1.81 16.58
C ILE A 4 3.39 0.35 17.05
N ASP A 5 3.81 -0.61 16.23
CA ASP A 5 3.62 -2.05 16.44
C ASP A 5 4.92 -2.82 16.72
N GLY A 6 6.07 -2.14 16.72
CA GLY A 6 7.38 -2.74 16.92
C GLY A 6 7.87 -3.61 15.76
N SER A 7 7.18 -3.60 14.61
CA SER A 7 7.61 -4.37 13.45
C SER A 7 8.91 -3.82 12.85
N PRO A 8 9.70 -4.63 12.13
CA PRO A 8 10.75 -4.11 11.26
C PRO A 8 10.19 -3.09 10.26
N ARG A 9 11.04 -2.17 9.79
CA ARG A 9 10.65 -1.21 8.75
C ARG A 9 10.27 -1.97 7.48
N SER A 10 9.12 -1.62 6.90
CA SER A 10 8.61 -2.24 5.67
C SER A 10 9.37 -1.82 4.40
N GLY A 11 10.29 -0.86 4.50
CA GLY A 11 11.10 -0.39 3.38
C GLY A 11 12.11 0.68 3.79
N SER A 12 12.94 1.09 2.83
CA SER A 12 13.85 2.22 2.96
C SER A 12 13.24 3.49 2.36
N ALA A 13 13.61 4.65 2.91
CA ALA A 13 13.22 5.94 2.37
C ALA A 13 14.49 6.71 1.99
N ARG A 14 14.52 7.23 0.76
CA ARG A 14 15.60 8.09 0.26
C ARG A 14 15.02 9.44 -0.15
N ALA A 15 15.73 10.51 0.21
CA ALA A 15 15.37 11.85 -0.21
C ALA A 15 15.46 11.96 -1.75
N LYS A 16 14.33 12.30 -2.39
CA LYS A 16 14.30 12.58 -3.84
C LYS A 16 14.86 13.96 -4.18
N THR A 17 14.73 14.90 -3.25
CA THR A 17 15.20 16.28 -3.34
C THR A 17 15.79 16.70 -1.99
N SER A 18 16.43 17.86 -1.92
CA SER A 18 16.87 18.43 -0.63
C SER A 18 15.68 18.56 0.34
N CYS A 19 15.82 18.02 1.54
CA CYS A 19 14.78 18.07 2.57
C CYS A 19 15.40 18.12 3.98
N VAL A 20 14.70 18.74 4.91
CA VAL A 20 15.03 18.75 6.33
C VAL A 20 13.92 18.01 7.08
N LEU A 21 14.30 17.12 7.99
CA LEU A 21 13.37 16.33 8.79
C LEU A 21 13.61 16.59 10.27
N ARG A 22 12.53 16.47 11.05
CA ARG A 22 12.59 16.42 12.51
C ARG A 22 12.41 14.98 12.95
N GLU A 23 13.35 14.48 13.74
CA GLU A 23 13.24 13.18 14.38
C GLU A 23 12.14 13.20 15.45
N VAL A 24 11.36 12.12 15.50
CA VAL A 24 10.36 11.86 16.53
C VAL A 24 10.62 10.46 17.05
N SER A 25 10.97 10.34 18.33
CA SER A 25 11.21 9.05 18.97
C SER A 25 9.89 8.36 19.35
N GLU A 26 9.98 7.07 19.68
CA GLU A 26 8.83 6.31 20.17
C GLU A 26 8.28 6.88 21.48
N GLU A 27 9.16 7.28 22.41
CA GLU A 27 8.77 7.89 23.68
C GLU A 27 8.05 9.22 23.47
N GLN A 28 8.57 10.06 22.57
CA GLN A 28 7.96 11.35 22.22
C GLN A 28 6.58 11.15 21.59
N LEU A 29 6.44 10.15 20.71
CA LEU A 29 5.15 9.80 20.13
C LEU A 29 4.16 9.30 21.20
N LYS A 30 4.59 8.39 22.07
CA LYS A 30 3.75 7.86 23.17
C LYS A 30 3.28 8.98 24.10
N GLN A 31 4.18 9.87 24.49
CA GLN A 31 3.86 11.00 25.34
C GLN A 31 2.88 11.97 24.66
N TYR A 32 3.03 12.20 23.36
CA TYR A 32 2.12 13.04 22.61
C TYR A 32 0.71 12.43 22.48
N LEU A 33 0.64 11.12 22.22
CA LEU A 33 -0.63 10.40 22.14
C LEU A 33 -1.33 10.30 23.50
N SER A 34 -0.59 10.10 24.58
CA SER A 34 -1.17 10.06 25.94
C SER A 34 -1.66 11.43 26.41
N ALA A 35 -0.99 12.51 26.01
CA ALA A 35 -1.38 13.88 26.35
C ALA A 35 -2.59 14.40 25.54
N SER A 36 -2.89 13.81 24.36
CA SER A 36 -3.95 14.28 23.47
C SER A 36 -4.86 13.14 22.98
N PRO A 37 -5.98 12.87 23.67
CA PRO A 37 -6.95 11.84 23.28
C PRO A 37 -7.55 12.06 21.88
N GLN A 38 -7.83 13.32 21.52
CA GLN A 38 -8.39 13.67 20.22
C GLN A 38 -7.42 13.33 19.07
N THR A 39 -6.13 13.64 19.26
CA THR A 39 -5.10 13.30 18.27
C THR A 39 -4.97 11.79 18.10
N SER A 40 -5.02 11.05 19.21
CA SER A 40 -5.01 9.58 19.20
C SER A 40 -6.20 9.00 18.44
N LEU A 41 -7.41 9.56 18.63
CA LEU A 41 -8.60 9.15 17.89
C LEU A 41 -8.44 9.39 16.38
N ASP A 42 -7.95 10.56 15.99
CA ASP A 42 -7.77 10.90 14.58
C ASP A 42 -6.68 10.05 13.92
N MET A 43 -5.61 9.73 14.65
CA MET A 43 -4.58 8.79 14.19
C MET A 43 -5.17 7.38 13.97
N MET A 44 -5.96 6.86 14.91
CA MET A 44 -6.62 5.56 14.77
C MET A 44 -7.57 5.52 13.57
N ARG A 45 -8.34 6.60 13.33
CA ARG A 45 -9.22 6.70 12.15
C ARG A 45 -8.44 6.60 10.85
N ARG A 46 -7.29 7.27 10.75
CA ARG A 46 -6.40 7.21 9.58
C ARG A 46 -5.85 5.80 9.36
N LEU A 47 -5.37 5.15 10.43
CA LEU A 47 -4.87 3.77 10.37
C LEU A 47 -5.95 2.79 9.91
N ALA A 48 -7.17 2.91 10.45
CA ALA A 48 -8.30 2.11 10.02
C ALA A 48 -8.64 2.34 8.53
N GLY A 49 -8.53 3.58 8.05
CA GLY A 49 -8.67 3.91 6.63
C GLY A 49 -7.63 3.19 5.77
N TYR A 50 -6.35 3.29 6.12
CA TYR A 50 -5.28 2.61 5.39
C TYR A 50 -5.47 1.09 5.35
N ALA A 51 -5.88 0.46 6.45
CA ALA A 51 -6.15 -0.98 6.49
C ALA A 51 -7.31 -1.37 5.57
N ARG A 52 -8.43 -0.65 5.60
CA ARG A 52 -9.58 -0.92 4.74
C ARG A 52 -9.26 -0.73 3.27
N SER A 53 -8.62 0.38 2.90
CA SER A 53 -8.26 0.66 1.51
C SER A 53 -7.19 -0.31 0.98
N ALA A 54 -6.25 -0.75 1.82
CA ALA A 54 -5.30 -1.80 1.44
C ALA A 54 -6.02 -3.12 1.19
N ASN A 55 -6.96 -3.51 2.06
CA ASN A 55 -7.76 -4.72 1.87
C ASN A 55 -8.64 -4.65 0.62
N GLU A 56 -9.29 -3.52 0.37
CA GLU A 56 -10.10 -3.31 -0.83
C GLU A 56 -9.24 -3.42 -2.09
N LYS A 57 -8.06 -2.79 -2.10
CA LYS A 57 -7.12 -2.89 -3.21
C LYS A 57 -6.65 -4.33 -3.42
N LEU A 58 -6.27 -5.04 -2.35
CA LEU A 58 -5.86 -6.44 -2.44
C LEU A 58 -6.98 -7.33 -2.98
N ASN A 59 -8.20 -7.11 -2.52
CA ASN A 59 -9.38 -7.85 -2.98
C ASN A 59 -9.61 -7.58 -4.46
N ARG A 60 -9.56 -6.31 -4.87
CA ARG A 60 -9.70 -5.93 -6.28
C ARG A 60 -8.60 -6.53 -7.14
N ASP A 61 -7.34 -6.39 -6.73
CA ASP A 61 -6.18 -6.91 -7.48
C ASP A 61 -6.22 -8.45 -7.59
N ALA A 62 -6.76 -9.17 -6.58
CA ALA A 62 -6.87 -10.62 -6.57
C ALA A 62 -8.04 -11.18 -7.41
N PHE A 63 -9.10 -10.38 -7.63
CA PHE A 63 -10.27 -10.81 -8.42
C PHE A 63 -10.33 -10.17 -9.82
N GLU A 64 -9.67 -9.02 -10.06
CA GLU A 64 -9.50 -8.43 -11.40
C GLU A 64 -8.36 -9.10 -12.20
N SER A 65 -7.42 -9.81 -11.54
CA SER A 65 -6.39 -10.58 -12.23
C SER A 65 -6.97 -11.72 -13.08
N ASP A 66 -8.10 -12.30 -12.69
CA ASP A 66 -8.77 -13.38 -13.42
C ASP A 66 -9.42 -12.89 -14.74
N GLU A 67 -9.82 -11.62 -14.83
CA GLU A 67 -10.42 -11.05 -16.05
C GLU A 67 -9.38 -10.58 -17.09
N LYS A 68 -8.13 -10.34 -16.68
CA LYS A 68 -7.06 -9.93 -17.60
C LYS A 68 -6.31 -11.11 -18.23
N GLU A 69 -6.11 -12.19 -17.49
CA GLU A 69 -5.51 -13.42 -18.06
C GLU A 69 -6.39 -14.05 -19.15
N SER A 70 -7.71 -13.90 -19.04
CA SER A 70 -8.67 -14.41 -20.03
C SER A 70 -8.72 -13.60 -21.33
N ASN A 71 -8.31 -12.33 -21.32
CA ASN A 71 -8.33 -11.45 -22.52
C ASN A 71 -6.95 -11.35 -23.24
N GLU A 72 -5.85 -11.66 -22.56
CA GLU A 72 -4.53 -11.79 -23.18
C GLU A 72 -4.33 -13.15 -23.87
N GLN A 73 -5.01 -14.21 -23.43
CA GLN A 73 -4.96 -15.51 -24.12
C GLN A 73 -5.74 -15.49 -25.45
N THR A 74 -6.89 -14.83 -25.52
CA THR A 74 -7.72 -14.77 -26.75
C THR A 74 -7.08 -13.95 -27.87
N SER A 75 -6.40 -12.85 -27.53
CA SER A 75 -5.70 -12.01 -28.51
C SER A 75 -4.45 -12.67 -29.11
N ASN A 76 -3.70 -13.45 -28.32
CA ASN A 76 -2.53 -14.19 -28.80
C ASN A 76 -2.89 -15.43 -29.65
N LEU A 77 -4.06 -16.02 -29.45
CA LEU A 77 -4.59 -17.14 -30.24
C LEU A 77 -5.01 -16.70 -31.66
N GLU A 78 -5.59 -15.50 -31.81
CA GLU A 78 -6.00 -14.94 -33.10
C GLU A 78 -4.80 -14.57 -33.99
N ASP A 79 -3.76 -13.94 -33.41
CA ASP A 79 -2.55 -13.53 -34.15
C ASP A 79 -1.68 -14.71 -34.61
N SER A 80 -1.69 -15.81 -33.87
CA SER A 80 -0.93 -17.02 -34.23
C SER A 80 -1.61 -17.88 -35.31
N GLN A 81 -2.93 -17.72 -35.52
CA GLN A 81 -3.67 -18.38 -36.60
C GLN A 81 -3.56 -17.62 -37.95
N LEU A 82 -3.42 -16.30 -37.93
CA LEU A 82 -3.21 -15.51 -39.16
C LEU A 82 -1.82 -15.73 -39.78
N LYS A 83 -0.78 -15.93 -38.96
CA LYS A 83 0.61 -16.13 -39.43
C LYS A 83 0.90 -17.50 -40.07
N LYS A 84 0.04 -18.51 -39.86
CA LYS A 84 0.22 -19.85 -40.46
C LYS A 84 -0.41 -20.00 -41.86
N LYS A 85 -1.09 -18.96 -42.36
CA LYS A 85 -1.86 -19.01 -43.62
C LYS A 85 -1.25 -18.23 -44.80
N ASN A 86 -0.04 -17.67 -44.64
CA ASN A 86 0.73 -17.03 -45.71
C ASN A 86 2.05 -17.76 -45.96
#